data_AF-A0A2N2PZW3-F1
#
_entry.id   AF-A0A2N2PZW3-F1
#
_cell.length_a   1.000
_cell.length_b   1.000
_cell.length_c   1.000
_cell.angle_alpha   90.00
_cell.angle_beta   90.00
_cell.angle_gamma   90.00
#
_symmetry.space_group_name_H-M   'P 1'
#
loop_
_entity.id
_entity.type
_entity.pdbx_description
1 polymer ?
#
loop_
_entity_poly.entity_id
_entity_poly.type
_entity_poly.pdbx_seq_one_letter_code
_entity_poly.pdbx_strand_id
1 'polypeptide(L)'
;MEKTRAQVTCAFCRGTGRSRGAVCQVCRGAGTVALSSPTRRCVYCRGSGLQQRGSALTCGVCRGVGWVTVEEDAVPCPSCRGTGVEPESKLPCLTCRGKGVIAAEKA
;
A
#
# COMPACT_ATOMS: atom_id res chain seq x y z
N MET A 1 3.78 -17.10 17.89
CA MET A 1 4.42 -16.31 16.81
C MET A 1 4.00 -14.86 17.00
N GLU A 2 4.90 -14.01 17.48
CA GLU A 2 4.61 -12.60 17.73
C GLU A 2 4.63 -11.87 16.38
N LYS A 3 3.46 -11.43 15.90
CA LYS A 3 3.38 -10.62 14.67
C LYS A 3 4.00 -9.26 14.97
N THR A 4 5.27 -9.08 14.61
CA THR A 4 5.95 -7.79 14.75
C THR A 4 5.16 -6.72 13.99
N ARG A 5 4.86 -5.62 14.67
CA ARG A 5 4.15 -4.49 14.06
C ARG A 5 5.18 -3.51 13.52
N ALA A 6 5.22 -3.34 12.20
CA ALA A 6 6.00 -2.30 11.57
C ALA A 6 5.24 -0.97 11.67
N GLN A 7 5.88 0.08 12.20
CA GLN A 7 5.36 1.43 12.08
C GLN A 7 5.88 2.08 10.80
N VAL A 8 4.96 2.53 9.96
CA VAL A 8 5.31 3.23 8.72
C VAL A 8 4.73 4.64 8.73
N THR A 9 5.45 5.59 8.16
CA THR A 9 4.96 6.96 7.98
C THR A 9 3.74 6.95 7.08
N CYS A 10 2.66 7.62 7.50
CA CYS A 10 1.45 7.75 6.70
C CYS A 10 1.76 8.58 5.45
N ALA A 11 1.70 7.95 4.27
CA ALA A 11 1.99 8.64 3.02
C ALA A 11 0.98 9.75 2.69
N PHE A 12 -0.30 9.56 3.03
CA PHE A 12 -1.36 10.53 2.73
C PHE A 12 -1.14 11.91 3.37
N CYS A 13 -0.76 11.95 4.66
CA CYS A 13 -0.43 13.20 5.36
C CYS A 13 1.08 13.46 5.47
N ARG A 14 1.92 12.58 4.93
CA ARG A 14 3.39 12.62 5.02
C ARG A 14 3.90 12.78 6.45
N GLY A 15 3.29 12.07 7.40
CA GLY A 15 3.70 12.14 8.81
C GLY A 15 3.11 13.28 9.63
N THR A 16 2.46 14.28 9.01
CA THR A 16 1.97 15.46 9.73
C THR A 16 0.75 15.20 10.64
N GLY A 17 0.08 14.07 10.47
CA GLY A 17 -1.19 13.78 11.15
C GLY A 17 -2.38 14.60 10.65
N ARG A 18 -2.19 15.54 9.71
CA ARG A 18 -3.24 16.43 9.19
C ARG A 18 -3.32 16.39 7.67
N SER A 19 -4.50 16.57 7.12
CA SER A 19 -4.71 16.68 5.66
C SER A 19 -5.85 17.64 5.38
N ARG A 20 -5.61 18.62 4.49
CA ARG A 20 -6.59 19.65 4.10
C ARG A 20 -7.22 20.38 5.28
N GLY A 21 -6.40 20.78 6.26
CA GLY A 21 -6.84 21.49 7.47
C GLY A 21 -7.47 20.61 8.57
N ALA A 22 -7.90 19.40 8.22
CA ALA A 22 -8.51 18.45 9.14
C ALA A 22 -7.52 17.40 9.68
N VAL A 23 -7.94 16.65 10.70
CA VAL A 23 -7.24 15.45 11.16
C VAL A 23 -7.17 14.45 10.01
N CYS A 24 -6.00 13.83 9.82
CA CYS A 24 -5.79 12.89 8.72
C CYS A 24 -6.74 11.69 8.84
N GLN A 25 -7.56 11.47 7.83
CA GLN A 25 -8.52 10.35 7.77
C GLN A 25 -7.87 8.96 7.76
N VAL A 26 -6.58 8.86 7.39
CA VAL A 26 -5.86 7.58 7.26
C VAL A 26 -5.20 7.17 8.59
N CYS A 27 -4.41 8.05 9.20
CA CYS A 27 -3.70 7.78 10.45
C CYS A 27 -4.37 8.35 11.70
N ARG A 28 -5.51 9.05 11.53
CA ARG A 28 -6.29 9.66 12.63
C ARG A 28 -5.49 10.60 13.52
N GLY A 29 -4.54 11.35 12.93
CA GLY A 29 -3.70 12.29 13.68
C GLY A 29 -2.34 11.74 14.10
N ALA A 30 -2.13 10.42 14.08
CA ALA A 30 -0.90 9.83 14.58
C ALA A 30 0.36 10.11 13.73
N GLY A 31 0.19 10.47 12.45
CA GLY A 31 1.30 10.64 11.50
C GLY A 31 1.90 9.31 11.00
N THR A 32 1.82 8.24 11.78
CA THR A 32 2.24 6.88 11.41
C THR A 32 1.07 5.91 11.40
N VAL A 33 1.27 4.74 10.78
CA VAL A 33 0.31 3.63 10.75
C VAL A 33 1.05 2.35 11.12
N ALA A 34 0.48 1.56 12.02
CA ALA A 34 1.00 0.24 12.37
C ALA A 34 0.48 -0.80 11.38
N LEU A 35 1.38 -1.58 10.79
CA LEU A 35 1.10 -2.68 9.88
C LEU A 35 1.72 -3.97 10.42
N SER A 36 1.20 -5.13 10.02
CA SER A 36 1.86 -6.40 10.32
C SER A 36 3.07 -6.55 9.40
N SER A 37 4.23 -6.92 9.95
CA SER A 37 5.41 -7.29 9.17
C SER A 37 5.25 -8.70 8.58
N PRO A 38 5.87 -8.99 7.43
CA PRO A 38 6.66 -8.08 6.60
C PRO A 38 5.81 -7.07 5.82
N THR A 39 6.37 -5.88 5.60
CA THR A 39 5.73 -4.79 4.87
C THR A 39 6.57 -4.35 3.70
N ARG A 40 5.91 -3.84 2.66
CA ARG A 40 6.60 -3.25 1.52
C ARG A 40 5.90 -2.01 1.01
N ARG A 41 6.66 -1.20 0.27
CA ARG A 41 6.11 -0.01 -0.41
C ARG A 41 5.07 -0.45 -1.44
N CYS A 42 3.91 0.21 -1.43
CA CYS A 42 2.86 -0.06 -2.40
C CYS A 42 3.35 0.26 -3.81
N VAL A 43 3.46 -0.74 -4.68
CA VAL A 43 3.96 -0.58 -6.05
C VAL A 43 2.95 0.16 -6.94
N TYR A 44 1.65 -0.08 -6.73
CA TYR A 44 0.57 0.53 -7.50
C TYR A 44 0.62 2.06 -7.45
N CYS A 45 0.67 2.64 -6.24
CA CYS A 45 0.78 4.08 -6.06
C CYS A 45 2.23 4.58 -5.86
N ARG A 46 3.21 3.69 -5.98
CA ARG A 46 4.64 3.93 -5.70
C ARG A 46 4.91 4.59 -4.35
N GLY A 47 4.14 4.20 -3.33
CA GLY A 47 4.24 4.74 -1.97
C GLY A 47 3.62 6.12 -1.74
N SER A 48 2.98 6.74 -2.73
CA SER A 48 2.33 8.05 -2.55
C SER A 48 1.09 8.03 -1.65
N GLY A 49 0.44 6.88 -1.49
CA GLY A 49 -0.83 6.77 -0.80
C GLY A 49 -2.03 7.33 -1.58
N LEU A 50 -1.83 7.81 -2.82
CA LEU A 50 -2.90 8.42 -3.63
C LEU A 50 -3.28 7.52 -4.80
N GLN A 51 -4.54 7.53 -5.19
CA GLN A 51 -5.04 6.74 -6.33
C GLN A 51 -4.38 7.20 -7.64
N GLN A 52 -4.30 8.51 -7.83
CA GLN A 52 -3.52 9.14 -8.88
C GLN A 52 -2.70 10.29 -8.29
N ARG A 53 -1.56 10.61 -8.91
CA ARG A 53 -0.75 11.77 -8.49
C ARG A 53 -1.60 13.04 -8.55
N GLY A 54 -1.59 13.83 -7.47
CA GLY A 54 -2.38 15.05 -7.38
C GLY A 54 -3.87 14.84 -7.03
N SER A 55 -4.36 13.60 -6.99
CA SER A 55 -5.74 13.33 -6.57
C SER A 55 -5.91 13.48 -5.05
N ALA A 56 -7.13 13.83 -4.64
CA ALA A 56 -7.58 13.80 -3.24
C ALA A 56 -7.80 12.38 -2.71
N LEU A 57 -7.90 11.41 -3.63
CA LEU A 57 -8.39 10.08 -3.35
C LEU A 57 -7.26 9.21 -2.84
N THR A 58 -7.51 8.52 -1.73
CA THR A 58 -6.58 7.51 -1.22
C THR A 58 -6.46 6.36 -2.22
N CYS A 59 -5.25 5.84 -2.35
CA CYS A 59 -5.00 4.65 -3.16
C CYS A 59 -5.87 3.48 -2.68
N GLY A 60 -6.63 2.84 -3.58
CA GLY A 60 -7.51 1.72 -3.23
C GLY A 60 -6.78 0.49 -2.69
N VAL A 61 -5.49 0.32 -3.05
CA VAL A 61 -4.66 -0.83 -2.65
C VAL A 61 -4.11 -0.68 -1.23
N CYS A 62 -3.47 0.45 -0.93
CA CYS A 62 -2.84 0.70 0.38
C CYS A 62 -3.66 1.61 1.31
N ARG A 63 -4.85 2.05 0.86
CA ARG A 63 -5.79 2.90 1.61
C ARG A 63 -5.16 4.18 2.18
N GLY A 64 -4.24 4.80 1.44
CA GLY A 64 -3.58 6.03 1.88
C GLY A 64 -2.28 5.84 2.65
N VAL A 65 -1.94 4.62 3.07
CA VAL A 65 -0.75 4.38 3.91
C VAL A 65 0.55 4.50 3.11
N GLY A 66 0.52 4.09 1.83
CA GLY A 66 1.72 4.01 0.97
C GLY A 66 2.51 2.71 1.14
N TRP A 67 2.13 1.88 2.10
CA TRP A 67 2.73 0.58 2.38
C TRP A 67 1.64 -0.49 2.44
N VAL A 68 2.02 -1.74 2.16
CA VAL A 68 1.14 -2.90 2.24
C VAL A 68 1.84 -4.03 2.98
N THR A 69 1.09 -4.80 3.76
CA THR A 69 1.56 -6.05 4.35
C THR A 69 1.62 -7.13 3.28
N VAL A 70 2.71 -7.90 3.33
CA VAL A 70 2.98 -9.06 2.49
C VAL A 70 3.39 -10.25 3.34
N GLU A 71 3.43 -11.41 2.70
CA GLU A 71 3.91 -12.65 3.31
C GLU A 71 5.44 -12.71 3.18
N GLU A 72 6.08 -13.52 4.03
CA GLU A 72 7.56 -13.55 4.14
C GLU A 72 8.23 -14.16 2.92
N ASP A 73 7.55 -15.13 2.32
CA ASP A 73 7.89 -15.86 1.10
C ASP A 73 7.28 -15.22 -0.17
N ALA A 74 6.81 -13.96 -0.09
CA ALA A 74 6.08 -13.37 -1.20
C ALA A 74 6.93 -13.23 -2.48
N VAL A 75 6.44 -13.80 -3.59
CA VAL A 75 7.11 -13.79 -4.90
C VAL A 75 6.42 -12.84 -5.90
N PRO A 76 7.16 -12.31 -6.90
CA PRO A 76 6.59 -11.45 -7.93
C PRO A 76 5.36 -12.08 -8.58
N CYS A 77 4.25 -11.33 -8.63
CA CYS A 77 3.03 -11.83 -9.24
C CYS A 77 3.29 -12.12 -10.73
N PRO A 78 3.02 -13.35 -11.24
CA PRO A 78 3.29 -13.72 -12.61
C PRO A 78 2.39 -12.99 -13.61
N SER A 79 1.12 -12.74 -13.25
CA SER A 79 0.13 -12.08 -14.12
C SER A 79 0.55 -10.64 -14.47
N CYS A 80 1.04 -9.88 -13.49
CA CYS A 80 1.45 -8.48 -13.71
C CYS A 80 2.96 -8.28 -13.68
N ARG A 81 3.76 -9.36 -13.58
CA ARG A 81 5.23 -9.34 -13.46
C ARG A 81 5.75 -8.35 -12.41
N GLY A 82 5.12 -8.32 -11.23
CA GLY A 82 5.56 -7.42 -10.16
C GLY A 82 4.99 -6.00 -10.19
N THR A 83 4.37 -5.55 -11.29
CA THR A 83 3.94 -4.15 -11.46
C THR A 83 2.76 -3.75 -10.57
N GLY A 84 1.90 -4.72 -10.22
CA GLY A 84 0.66 -4.48 -9.47
C GLY A 84 -0.43 -3.80 -10.29
N VAL A 85 -0.29 -3.72 -11.61
CA VAL A 85 -1.28 -3.12 -12.51
C VAL A 85 -1.64 -4.16 -13.56
N GLU A 86 -2.90 -4.22 -13.98
CA GLU A 86 -3.28 -5.04 -15.13
C GLU A 86 -2.62 -4.48 -16.42
N PRO A 87 -2.17 -5.33 -17.35
CA PRO A 87 -1.52 -4.86 -18.58
C PRO A 87 -2.45 -4.00 -19.46
N GLU A 88 -3.73 -4.37 -19.53
CA GLU A 88 -4.71 -3.77 -20.44
C GLU A 88 -5.54 -2.65 -19.79
N SER A 89 -5.60 -2.63 -18.46
CA SER A 89 -6.34 -1.62 -17.72
C SER A 89 -5.45 -1.05 -16.63
N LYS A 90 -5.39 0.28 -16.48
CA LYS A 90 -4.61 0.95 -15.40
C LYS A 90 -5.18 0.67 -13.98
N LEU A 91 -5.99 -0.36 -13.86
CA LEU A 91 -6.60 -0.87 -12.66
C LEU A 91 -5.60 -1.73 -11.89
N PRO A 92 -5.76 -1.86 -10.56
CA PRO A 92 -4.93 -2.74 -9.77
C PRO A 92 -5.06 -4.18 -10.24
N CYS A 93 -3.92 -4.89 -10.30
CA CYS A 93 -3.92 -6.28 -10.73
C CYS A 93 -4.83 -7.13 -9.85
N LEU A 94 -5.74 -7.91 -10.44
CA LEU A 94 -6.75 -8.65 -9.69
C LEU A 94 -6.13 -9.82 -8.91
N THR A 95 -5.14 -10.49 -9.50
CA THR A 95 -4.42 -11.62 -8.89
C THR A 95 -3.72 -11.21 -7.60
N CYS A 96 -2.95 -10.12 -7.63
CA CYS A 96 -2.18 -9.64 -6.47
C CYS A 96 -2.86 -8.48 -5.73
N ARG A 97 -4.08 -8.10 -6.13
CA ARG A 97 -4.84 -6.93 -5.64
C ARG A 97 -4.01 -5.64 -5.66
N GLY A 98 -3.19 -5.47 -6.69
CA GLY A 98 -2.26 -4.36 -6.87
C GLY A 98 -1.08 -4.30 -5.92
N LYS A 99 -0.86 -5.34 -5.10
CA LYS A 99 0.34 -5.42 -4.27
C LYS A 99 1.60 -5.61 -5.11
N GLY A 100 1.52 -6.32 -6.23
CA GLY A 100 2.63 -6.74 -7.11
C GLY A 100 3.29 -8.05 -6.72
N VAL A 101 2.89 -8.66 -5.60
CA VAL A 101 3.35 -9.99 -5.17
C VAL A 101 2.18 -10.78 -4.62
N ILE A 102 2.39 -12.08 -4.58
CA ILE A 102 1.51 -13.08 -3.99
C ILE A 102 2.35 -14.00 -3.11
N ALA A 103 1.72 -14.75 -2.21
CA ALA A 103 2.39 -15.80 -1.45
C ALA A 103 3.04 -16.82 -2.40
N ALA A 104 4.18 -17.41 -2.04
CA ALA A 104 4.83 -18.40 -2.91
C ALA A 104 3.91 -19.59 -3.20
N GLU A 105 3.08 -19.98 -2.23
CA GLU A 105 2.08 -21.05 -2.39
C GLU A 105 1.00 -20.74 -3.46
N LYS A 106 0.84 -19.46 -3.85
CA LYS A 106 -0.17 -18.98 -4.82
C LYS A 106 0.44 -18.57 -6.15
N ALA A 107 1.74 -18.78 -6.32
CA ALA A 107 2.53 -18.34 -7.46
C ALA A 107 2.34 -19.19 -8.70
#